data_AF-A0A0L0EYS8-F1
#
_entry.id   AF-A0A0L0EYS8-F1
#
_cell.length_a   1.000
_cell.length_b   1.000
_cell.length_c   1.000
_cell.angle_alpha   90.00
_cell.angle_beta   90.00
_cell.angle_gamma   90.00
#
_symmetry.space_group_name_H-M   'P 1'
#
loop_
_entity.id
_entity.type
_entity.pdbx_description
1 polymer ?
#
loop_
_entity_poly.entity_id
_entity_poly.type
_entity_poly.pdbx_seq_one_letter_code
_entity_poly.pdbx_strand_id
1 'polypeptide(L)' 'GQEKMSKKKLKKLNRLTVAELKQLVQRPDLVEVWDVTSIDPKLLIQLKSYRNTVPVPVHWCQKRKYLQNKRGIEK' A
#
# COMPACT_ATOMS: atom_id res chain seq x y z
N GLY A 1 37.54 3.62 -7.72
CA GLY A 1 36.38 4.22 -7.04
C GLY A 1 35.12 3.54 -7.52
N GLN A 2 34.42 2.84 -6.63
CA GLN A 2 33.06 2.36 -6.91
C GLN A 2 32.10 3.27 -6.16
N GLU A 3 31.17 3.88 -6.88
CA GLU A 3 30.14 4.74 -6.29
C GLU A 3 29.25 3.87 -5.39
N LYS A 4 29.39 4.02 -4.07
CA LYS A 4 28.66 3.22 -3.10
C LYS A 4 27.19 3.64 -3.15
N MET A 5 26.37 2.78 -3.74
CA MET A 5 24.94 3.04 -3.93
C MET A 5 24.24 3.37 -2.61
N SER A 6 23.41 4.41 -2.61
CA SER A 6 22.67 4.78 -1.40
C SER A 6 21.65 3.70 -1.02
N LYS A 7 21.41 3.53 0.29
CA LYS A 7 20.41 2.58 0.81
C LYS A 7 19.01 2.82 0.20
N LYS A 8 18.66 4.08 -0.07
CA LYS A 8 17.40 4.46 -0.73
C LYS A 8 17.34 3.95 -2.17
N LYS A 9 18.42 4.09 -2.94
CA LYS A 9 18.51 3.63 -4.33
C LYS A 9 18.43 2.10 -4.40
N LEU A 10 19.14 1.41 -3.50
CA LEU A 10 19.06 -0.06 -3.39
C LEU A 10 17.63 -0.54 -3.06
N LYS A 11 16.96 0.10 -2.09
CA LYS A 11 15.57 -0.25 -1.74
C LYS A 11 14.59 -0.02 -2.89
N LYS A 12 14.81 1.00 -3.72
CA LYS A 12 13.97 1.27 -4.90
C LYS A 12 14.18 0.23 -6.00
N LEU A 13 15.42 -0.21 -6.22
CA LEU A 13 15.75 -1.25 -7.20
C LEU A 13 15.15 -2.61 -6.82
N ASN A 14 15.17 -2.95 -5.53
CA ASN A 14 14.64 -4.23 -5.03
C ASN A 14 13.11 -4.23 -4.83
N ARG A 15 12.42 -3.12 -5.16
CA ARG A 15 10.98 -3.00 -4.96
C ARG A 15 10.23 -3.67 -6.10
N LEU A 16 9.30 -4.55 -5.76
CA LEU A 16 8.38 -5.18 -6.72
C LEU A 16 7.47 -4.15 -7.40
N THR A 17 7.10 -4.43 -8.64
CA THR A 17 6.01 -3.74 -9.32
C THR A 17 4.66 -4.27 -8.84
N VAL A 18 3.59 -3.49 -9.06
CA VAL A 18 2.22 -3.90 -8.68
C VAL A 18 1.78 -5.14 -9.46
N ALA A 19 2.19 -5.26 -10.73
CA ALA A 19 1.86 -6.40 -11.58
C ALA A 19 2.53 -7.69 -11.05
N GLU A 20 3.82 -7.63 -10.72
CA GLU A 20 4.54 -8.76 -10.13
C GLU A 20 3.91 -9.17 -8.79
N LEU A 21 3.55 -8.21 -7.94
CA LEU A 21 2.91 -8.53 -6.66
C LEU A 21 1.57 -9.25 -6.86
N LYS A 22 0.74 -8.78 -7.82
CA LYS A 22 -0.53 -9.44 -8.16
C LYS A 22 -0.35 -10.87 -8.66
N GLN A 23 0.71 -11.15 -9.41
CA GLN A 23 1.00 -12.51 -9.88
C GLN A 23 1.41 -13.47 -8.74
N LEU A 24 1.97 -12.95 -7.65
CA LEU A 24 2.54 -13.75 -6.56
C LEU A 24 1.55 -14.09 -5.43
N VAL A 25 0.43 -13.38 -5.33
CA VAL A 25 -0.52 -13.49 -4.20
C VAL A 25 -1.80 -14.22 -4.59
N GLN A 26 -2.41 -14.91 -3.63
CA GLN A 26 -3.65 -15.68 -3.88
C GLN A 26 -4.88 -14.79 -4.14
N ARG A 27 -4.92 -13.59 -3.53
CA ARG A 27 -6.01 -12.61 -3.65
C ARG A 27 -5.51 -11.31 -4.30
N PRO A 28 -5.33 -11.29 -5.64
CA PRO A 28 -4.79 -10.13 -6.36
C PRO A 28 -5.72 -8.92 -6.37
N ASP A 29 -7.01 -9.11 -6.07
CA ASP A 29 -8.03 -8.09 -5.91
C ASP A 29 -7.76 -7.12 -4.76
N LEU A 30 -7.09 -7.59 -3.70
CA LEU A 30 -6.78 -6.81 -2.50
C LEU A 30 -5.50 -5.98 -2.62
N VAL A 31 -4.77 -6.11 -3.74
CA VAL A 31 -3.49 -5.41 -3.94
C VAL A 31 -3.74 -3.96 -4.34
N GLU A 32 -3.33 -3.05 -3.47
CA GLU A 32 -3.41 -1.61 -3.67
C GLU A 32 -2.08 -1.06 -4.20
N VAL A 33 -2.13 0.12 -4.84
CA VAL A 33 -0.96 0.72 -5.52
C VAL A 33 0.19 1.03 -4.55
N TRP A 34 -0.12 1.28 -3.28
CA TRP A 34 0.88 1.60 -2.25
C TRP A 34 1.51 0.37 -1.60
N ASP A 35 0.97 -0.84 -1.79
CA ASP A 35 1.41 -2.05 -1.07
C ASP A 35 2.85 -2.46 -1.41
N VAL A 36 3.28 -2.18 -2.64
CA VAL A 36 4.66 -2.41 -3.09
C VAL A 36 5.69 -1.60 -2.28
N THR A 37 5.26 -0.54 -1.60
CA THR A 37 6.15 0.30 -0.81
C THR A 37 6.34 -0.19 0.62
N SER A 38 5.57 -1.19 1.04
CA SER A 38 5.68 -1.87 2.33
C SER A 38 7.06 -2.49 2.55
N ILE A 39 7.38 -2.78 3.81
CA ILE A 39 8.59 -3.53 4.18
C ILE A 39 8.49 -4.97 3.66
N ASP A 40 7.32 -5.58 3.83
CA ASP A 40 6.99 -6.89 3.28
C ASP A 40 5.62 -6.84 2.59
N PRO A 41 5.59 -6.68 1.25
CA PRO A 41 4.34 -6.64 0.50
C PRO A 41 3.58 -7.98 0.52
N LYS A 42 4.27 -9.13 0.56
CA LYS A 42 3.60 -10.44 0.51
C LYS A 42 2.84 -10.71 1.81
N LEU A 43 3.52 -10.50 2.95
CA LEU A 43 2.92 -10.64 4.27
C LEU A 43 1.76 -9.65 4.45
N LEU A 44 1.92 -8.40 4.00
CA LEU A 44 0.86 -7.40 4.08
C LEU A 44 -0.43 -7.88 3.38
N ILE A 45 -0.32 -8.41 2.16
CA ILE A 45 -1.49 -8.94 1.44
C ILE A 45 -2.07 -10.17 2.13
N GLN A 46 -1.22 -11.06 2.67
CA GLN A 46 -1.71 -12.21 3.45
C GLN A 46 -2.57 -11.76 4.64
N LEU A 47 -2.13 -10.75 5.39
CA LEU A 47 -2.90 -10.19 6.50
C LEU A 47 -4.20 -9.52 6.04
N LYS A 48 -4.15 -8.75 4.94
CA LYS A 48 -5.36 -8.15 4.33
C LYS A 48 -6.36 -9.20 3.86
N SER A 49 -5.87 -10.35 3.38
CA SER A 49 -6.70 -11.46 2.89
C SER A 49 -7.27 -12.35 3.98
N TYR A 50 -6.81 -12.18 5.22
CA TYR A 50 -7.21 -13.02 6.33
C TYR A 50 -8.70 -12.84 6.66
N ARG A 51 -9.32 -13.91 7.15
CA ARG A 51 -10.77 -13.93 7.41
C ARG A 51 -11.11 -12.87 8.45
N ASN A 52 -12.16 -12.10 8.19
CA ASN A 52 -12.68 -11.06 9.09
C ASN A 52 -11.73 -9.86 9.34
N THR A 53 -10.70 -9.68 8.50
CA THR A 53 -9.88 -8.47 8.53
C THR A 53 -10.69 -7.26 8.09
N VAL A 54 -10.66 -6.19 8.88
CA VAL A 54 -11.24 -4.89 8.50
C VAL A 54 -10.18 -4.07 7.74
N PRO A 55 -10.47 -3.60 6.52
CA PRO A 55 -9.50 -2.81 5.75
C PRO A 55 -9.29 -1.42 6.37
N VAL A 56 -8.14 -0.82 6.06
CA VAL A 56 -7.84 0.56 6.46
C VAL A 56 -8.83 1.52 5.79
N PRO A 57 -9.45 2.46 6.52
CA PRO A 57 -10.43 3.38 5.94
C PRO A 57 -9.85 4.26 4.81
N VAL A 58 -10.50 4.29 3.65
CA VAL A 58 -10.04 4.97 2.41
C VAL A 58 -9.62 6.43 2.59
N HIS A 59 -10.14 7.14 3.61
CA HIS A 59 -9.78 8.54 3.84
C HIS A 59 -8.36 8.75 4.37
N TRP A 60 -7.65 7.68 4.76
CA TRP A 60 -6.28 7.77 5.27
C TRP A 60 -5.32 8.44 4.28
N CYS A 61 -5.51 8.21 2.97
CA CYS A 61 -4.67 8.76 1.91
C CYS A 61 -5.18 10.11 1.36
N GLN A 62 -6.29 10.62 1.89
CA GLN A 62 -6.84 11.91 1.46
C GLN A 62 -6.08 13.06 2.13
N LYS A 63 -5.90 14.17 1.38
CA LYS A 63 -5.27 15.39 1.91
C LYS A 63 -6.18 16.17 2.87
N ARG A 64 -7.50 16.00 2.75
CA ARG A 64 -8.50 16.73 3.57
C ARG A 64 -8.66 16.06 4.92
N LYS A 65 -9.03 16.83 5.96
CA LYS A 65 -9.33 16.27 7.28
C LYS A 65 -10.62 15.44 7.25
N TYR A 66 -10.68 14.41 8.09
CA TYR A 66 -11.85 13.55 8.23
C TYR A 66 -13.12 14.39 8.44
N LEU A 67 -14.18 14.08 7.67
CA LEU A 67 -15.51 14.73 7.67
C LEU A 67 -15.57 16.21 7.29
N GLN A 68 -14.46 16.84 6.86
CA GLN A 68 -14.48 18.27 6.52
C GLN A 68 -15.45 18.60 5.37
N ASN A 69 -15.64 17.69 4.42
CA ASN A 69 -16.57 17.85 3.29
C ASN A 69 -18.05 17.85 3.68
N LYS A 70 -18.38 17.39 4.89
CA LYS A 70 -19.76 17.30 5.38
C LYS A 70 -20.16 18.46 6.29
N ARG A 71 -19.25 19.42 6.53
CA ARG A 71 -19.56 20.61 7.33
C ARG A 71 -20.45 21.54 6.50
N GLY A 72 -21.59 21.96 7.07
CA GLY A 72 -22.52 22.90 6.42
C GLY A 72 -23.45 22.28 5.37
N ILE A 73 -23.49 20.95 5.27
CA ILE A 73 -24.46 20.22 4.46
C ILE A 73 -25.51 19.66 5.42
N GLU A 74 -26.74 20.14 5.34
CA GLU A 74 -27.87 19.49 6.03
C GLU A 74 -28.11 18.10 5.42
N LYS A 75 -28.41 17.14 6.28
CA LYS A 75 -28.55 15.72 5.91
C LYS A 75 -29.99 15.39 5.54
#